data_AF-A0A7R9UMK6-F1
#
_entry.id   AF-A0A7R9UMK6-F1
#
_cell.length_a   1.000
_cell.length_b   1.000
_cell.length_c   1.000
_cell.angle_alpha   90.00
_cell.angle_beta   90.00
_cell.angle_gamma   90.00
#
_symmetry.space_group_name_H-M   'P 1'
#
loop_
_entity.id
_entity.type
_entity.pdbx_description
1 polymer ?
#
loop_
_entity_poly.entity_id
_entity_poly.type
_entity_poly.pdbx_seq_one_letter_code
_entity_poly.pdbx_strand_id
1 'polypeptide(L)'
;MGPLVGQRSGTVPVETQLLLARCAGEGPSEPRVFFALLPLVAGAQRATLCGNMLSGRLSVHVDSGDPDVRAARMNDALVIAASADPYEAVRRAVCAASERVPGSFRVRSAKRPPAHLDYFGWCTWDAFYSAVRPEAVLTGVRSLRAGGAPPRFLILDDGWQSV
;
A
#
# COMPACT_ATOMS: atom_id res chain seq x y z
N MET A 1 -6.56 8.94 -7.46
CA MET A 1 -5.51 9.79 -6.87
C MET A 1 -4.18 9.07 -7.08
N GLY A 2 -3.18 9.71 -7.70
CA GLY A 2 -1.88 9.09 -7.96
C GLY A 2 -0.86 9.39 -6.86
N PRO A 3 0.34 8.78 -6.90
CA PRO A 3 1.42 9.15 -5.99
C PRO A 3 1.79 10.62 -6.15
N LEU A 4 2.08 11.29 -5.04
CA LEU A 4 2.56 12.66 -5.01
C LEU A 4 4.08 12.68 -4.91
N VAL A 5 4.71 13.66 -5.58
CA VAL A 5 6.16 13.82 -5.63
C VAL A 5 6.55 15.23 -5.21
N GLY A 6 7.71 15.37 -4.56
CA GLY A 6 8.18 16.65 -4.07
C GLY A 6 9.65 16.61 -3.67
N GLN A 7 10.20 17.79 -3.36
CA GLN A 7 11.61 17.95 -2.98
C GLN A 7 11.78 18.49 -1.55
N ARG A 8 10.69 18.80 -0.86
CA ARG A 8 10.72 19.41 0.48
C ARG A 8 9.91 18.53 1.44
N SER A 9 10.47 18.23 2.60
CA SER A 9 9.78 17.49 3.67
C SER A 9 8.48 18.16 4.11
N GLY A 10 8.44 19.50 4.09
CA GLY A 10 7.24 20.27 4.45
C GLY A 10 6.05 20.08 3.50
N THR A 11 6.27 19.61 2.27
CA THR A 11 5.19 19.38 1.29
C THR A 11 4.62 17.96 1.34
N VAL A 12 5.10 17.11 2.27
CA VAL A 12 4.57 15.75 2.42
C VAL A 12 3.11 15.86 2.87
N PRO A 13 2.15 15.29 2.11
CA PRO A 13 0.74 15.34 2.45
C PRO A 13 0.47 14.75 3.84
N VAL A 14 -0.57 15.24 4.49
CA VAL A 14 -1.13 14.57 5.67
C VAL A 14 -1.55 13.14 5.29
N GLU A 15 -1.57 12.24 6.28
CA GLU A 15 -1.98 10.85 6.06
C GLU A 15 -1.07 10.04 5.11
N THR A 16 0.18 10.45 4.90
CA THR A 16 1.10 9.72 4.03
C THR A 16 1.50 8.38 4.66
N GLN A 17 1.22 7.27 3.98
CA GLN A 17 1.46 5.90 4.46
C GLN A 17 2.73 5.24 3.90
N LEU A 18 3.41 5.88 2.96
CA LEU A 18 4.74 5.49 2.49
C LEU A 18 5.41 6.73 1.91
N LEU A 19 6.63 7.03 2.37
CA LEU A 19 7.47 8.06 1.78
C LEU A 19 8.76 7.41 1.28
N LEU A 20 9.01 7.52 -0.03
CA LEU A 20 10.28 7.19 -0.63
C LEU A 20 11.06 8.49 -0.86
N ALA A 21 12.14 8.68 -0.10
CA ALA A 21 13.00 9.84 -0.21
C ALA A 21 14.33 9.46 -0.88
N ARG A 22 14.83 10.35 -1.74
CA ARG A 22 16.17 10.24 -2.32
C ARG A 22 17.05 11.31 -1.70
N CYS A 23 18.11 10.90 -1.02
CA CYS A 23 19.20 11.78 -0.62
C CYS A 23 20.31 11.67 -1.67
N ALA A 24 20.63 12.80 -2.31
CA ALA A 24 21.87 12.90 -3.05
C ALA A 24 22.99 13.14 -2.05
N GLY A 25 24.13 12.46 -2.22
CA GLY A 25 25.33 12.85 -1.51
C GLY A 25 25.80 14.24 -1.95
N GLU A 26 26.68 14.86 -1.17
CA GLU A 26 27.08 16.26 -1.33
C GLU A 26 28.00 16.50 -2.55
N GLY A 27 28.36 15.45 -3.28
CA GLY A 27 29.22 15.52 -4.47
C GLY A 27 28.72 14.69 -5.68
N PRO A 28 29.21 15.00 -6.89
CA PRO A 28 28.83 14.28 -8.13
C PRO A 28 29.23 12.80 -8.14
N SER A 29 30.16 12.40 -7.28
CA SER A 29 30.67 11.04 -7.11
C SER A 29 30.04 10.29 -5.92
N GLU A 30 29.21 10.95 -5.10
CA GLU A 30 28.63 10.29 -3.93
C GLU A 30 27.43 9.41 -4.31
N PRO A 31 27.32 8.20 -3.72
CA PRO A 31 26.25 7.28 -4.03
C PRO A 31 24.91 7.86 -3.60
N ARG A 32 23.91 7.72 -4.47
CA ARG A 32 22.52 8.07 -4.13
C ARG A 32 21.99 7.05 -3.13
N VAL A 33 21.41 7.52 -2.04
CA VAL A 33 20.75 6.68 -1.05
C VAL A 33 19.26 6.96 -1.08
N PHE A 34 18.47 5.90 -1.16
CA PHE A 34 17.03 5.94 -1.07
C PHE A 34 16.60 5.46 0.32
N PHE A 35 15.70 6.21 0.94
CA PHE A 35 15.09 5.90 2.21
C PHE A 35 13.61 5.60 2.00
N ALA A 36 13.16 4.43 2.43
CA ALA A 36 11.74 4.10 2.55
C ALA A 36 11.31 4.29 4.00
N LEU A 37 10.44 5.27 4.23
CA LEU A 37 9.80 5.55 5.51
C LEU A 37 8.39 4.98 5.46
N LEU A 38 8.14 3.97 6.29
CA LEU A 38 6.90 3.20 6.33
C LEU A 38 6.28 3.30 7.73
N PRO A 39 5.31 4.21 7.94
CA PRO A 39 4.51 4.23 9.14
C PRO A 39 3.75 2.92 9.32
N LEU A 40 3.58 2.48 10.56
CA LEU A 40 2.96 1.20 10.85
C LEU A 40 1.56 1.35 11.48
N VAL A 41 0.82 0.25 11.43
CA VAL A 41 -0.31 -0.01 12.32
C VAL A 41 0.18 -1.04 13.32
N ALA A 42 0.17 -0.70 14.61
CA ALA A 42 0.63 -1.57 15.68
C ALA A 42 -0.31 -1.46 16.89
N GLY A 43 -0.82 -2.61 17.35
CA GLY A 43 -1.88 -2.63 18.35
C GLY A 43 -3.13 -1.91 17.85
N ALA A 44 -3.67 -1.01 18.68
CA ALA A 44 -4.86 -0.21 18.37
C ALA A 44 -4.52 1.18 17.82
N GLN A 45 -3.30 1.37 17.31
CA GLN A 45 -2.81 2.68 16.85
C GLN A 45 -2.26 2.58 15.43
N ARG A 46 -2.42 3.67 14.68
CA ARG A 46 -1.89 3.88 13.34
C ARG A 46 -1.00 5.10 13.34
N ALA A 47 0.13 4.97 12.66
CA ALA A 47 1.02 6.09 12.37
C ALA A 47 0.85 6.56 10.92
N THR A 48 1.02 7.86 10.68
CA THR A 48 1.12 8.46 9.35
C THR A 48 2.22 9.53 9.32
N LEU A 49 2.67 9.92 8.13
CA LEU A 49 3.59 11.05 7.97
C LEU A 49 2.82 12.31 7.56
N CYS A 50 3.29 13.45 8.05
CA CYS A 50 2.83 14.76 7.60
C CYS A 50 3.98 15.77 7.57
N GLY A 51 4.05 16.53 6.48
CA GLY A 51 4.96 17.66 6.34
C GLY A 51 4.35 18.94 6.92
N ASN A 52 5.18 19.77 7.54
CA ASN A 52 4.80 21.10 7.96
C ASN A 52 5.48 22.13 7.07
N MET A 53 4.70 22.85 6.25
CA MET A 53 5.21 23.84 5.29
C MET A 53 5.95 25.01 5.94
N LEU A 54 5.51 25.45 7.13
CA LEU A 54 6.09 26.62 7.81
C LEU A 54 7.45 26.31 8.46
N SER A 55 7.57 25.15 9.10
CA SER A 55 8.81 24.72 9.77
C SER A 55 9.72 23.87 8.88
N GLY A 56 9.22 23.37 7.75
CA GLY A 56 9.92 22.41 6.90
C GLY A 56 10.07 21.02 7.51
N ARG A 57 9.51 20.76 8.69
CA ARG A 57 9.70 19.49 9.43
C ARG A 57 8.76 18.40 8.91
N LEU A 58 9.27 17.18 8.86
CA LEU A 58 8.48 15.96 8.72
C LEU A 58 8.12 15.44 10.12
N SER A 59 6.86 15.13 10.37
CA SER A 59 6.39 14.59 11.64
C SER A 59 5.73 13.23 11.42
N VAL A 60 5.82 12.38 12.46
CA VAL A 60 4.99 11.17 12.56
C VAL A 60 3.76 11.54 13.40
N HIS A 61 2.59 11.39 12.81
CA HIS A 61 1.32 11.51 13.52
C HIS A 61 0.88 10.11 13.97
N VAL A 62 0.31 10.00 15.17
CA VAL A 62 -0.20 8.73 15.71
C VAL A 62 -1.60 8.95 16.23
N ASP A 63 -2.53 8.14 15.77
CA ASP A 63 -3.93 8.15 16.19
C ASP A 63 -4.44 6.72 16.41
N SER A 64 -5.49 6.56 17.22
CA SER A 64 -6.25 5.30 17.34
C SER A 64 -7.57 5.34 16.58
N GLY A 65 -8.14 6.54 16.38
CA GLY A 65 -9.52 6.72 15.92
C GLY A 65 -10.59 6.22 16.91
N ASP A 66 -10.18 5.64 18.03
CA ASP A 66 -11.04 5.00 19.02
C ASP A 66 -10.97 5.77 20.34
N PRO A 67 -12.09 6.35 20.82
CA PRO A 67 -12.15 7.12 22.05
C PRO A 67 -11.98 6.28 23.31
N ASP A 68 -11.89 4.95 23.24
CA ASP A 68 -11.61 4.04 24.36
C ASP A 68 -10.14 3.61 24.44
N VAL A 69 -9.35 3.86 23.41
CA VAL A 69 -7.90 3.63 23.46
C VAL A 69 -7.25 4.67 24.38
N ARG A 70 -6.66 4.21 25.49
CA ARG A 70 -5.96 5.05 26.50
C ARG A 70 -4.43 4.97 26.39
N ALA A 71 -3.90 4.51 25.26
CA ALA A 71 -2.46 4.31 25.07
C ALA A 71 -1.71 5.66 25.01
N ALA A 72 -0.73 5.84 25.89
CA ALA A 72 0.11 7.04 25.92
C ALA A 72 1.30 6.97 24.94
N ARG A 73 1.59 5.80 24.38
CA ARG A 73 2.78 5.53 23.55
C ARG A 73 2.50 4.45 22.52
N MET A 74 3.13 4.56 21.36
CA MET A 74 3.19 3.54 20.31
C MET A 74 4.65 3.10 20.15
N ASN A 75 4.93 1.79 20.27
CA ASN A 75 6.31 1.28 20.26
C ASN A 75 6.92 1.21 18.85
N ASP A 76 6.15 0.75 17.87
CA ASP A 76 6.62 0.57 16.49
C ASP A 76 5.84 1.51 15.55
N ALA A 77 6.14 2.81 15.60
CA ALA A 77 5.42 3.80 14.79
C ALA A 77 5.92 3.91 13.34
N LEU A 78 7.21 3.70 13.11
CA LEU A 78 7.86 3.96 11.83
C LEU A 78 9.01 2.99 11.58
N VAL A 79 9.01 2.33 10.42
CA VAL A 79 10.20 1.69 9.87
C VAL A 79 10.89 2.65 8.90
N ILE A 80 12.21 2.73 8.99
CA ILE A 80 13.05 3.41 8.01
C ILE A 80 14.06 2.39 7.48
N ALA A 81 14.09 2.20 6.17
CA ALA A 81 15.10 1.38 5.51
C ALA A 81 15.83 2.15 4.43
N ALA A 82 17.12 1.86 4.25
CA ALA A 82 17.96 2.52 3.26
C ALA A 82 18.56 1.52 2.26
N SER A 83 18.72 1.96 1.01
CA SER A 83 19.41 1.21 -0.05
C SER A 83 19.88 2.15 -1.17
N ALA A 84 20.86 1.71 -1.96
CA ALA A 84 21.23 2.37 -3.21
C ALA A 84 20.18 2.17 -4.33
N ASP A 85 19.30 1.17 -4.16
CA ASP A 85 18.18 0.88 -5.06
C ASP A 85 16.84 1.22 -4.36
N PRO A 86 15.98 2.08 -4.96
CA PRO A 86 14.68 2.43 -4.36
C PRO A 86 13.76 1.22 -4.13
N TYR A 87 13.78 0.21 -5.01
CA TYR A 87 12.95 -0.98 -4.87
C TYR A 87 13.39 -1.82 -3.68
N GLU A 88 14.71 -1.96 -3.51
CA GLU A 88 15.29 -2.66 -2.38
C GLU A 88 15.05 -1.92 -1.06
N ALA A 89 15.07 -0.58 -1.05
CA ALA A 89 14.72 0.21 0.14
C ALA A 89 13.28 -0.10 0.60
N VAL A 90 12.32 -0.09 -0.33
CA VAL A 90 10.92 -0.43 -0.03
C VAL A 90 10.79 -1.88 0.41
N ARG A 91 11.45 -2.82 -0.28
CA ARG A 91 11.43 -4.25 0.09
C ARG A 91 11.93 -4.46 1.51
N ARG A 92 13.05 -3.84 1.89
CA ARG A 92 13.61 -3.89 3.24
C ARG A 92 12.67 -3.31 4.28
N ALA A 93 12.04 -2.16 4.00
CA ALA A 93 11.08 -1.55 4.91
C ALA A 93 9.86 -2.47 5.16
N VAL A 94 9.31 -3.08 4.11
CA VAL A 94 8.16 -3.99 4.22
C VAL A 94 8.54 -5.29 4.94
N CYS A 95 9.74 -5.84 4.69
CA CYS A 95 10.26 -6.98 5.45
C CYS A 95 10.39 -6.66 6.94
N ALA A 96 11.07 -5.57 7.29
CA ALA A 96 11.23 -5.13 8.67
C ALA A 96 9.87 -4.85 9.34
N ALA A 97 8.91 -4.25 8.64
CA ALA A 97 7.56 -4.04 9.16
C ALA A 97 6.86 -5.37 9.51
N SER A 98 7.03 -6.41 8.69
CA SER A 98 6.45 -7.74 8.97
C SER A 98 7.07 -8.41 10.21
N GLU A 99 8.33 -8.11 10.51
CA GLU A 99 9.03 -8.61 11.70
C GLU A 99 8.66 -7.80 12.96
N ARG A 100 8.44 -6.49 12.83
CA ARG A 100 8.05 -5.60 13.93
C ARG A 100 6.60 -5.73 14.37
N VAL A 101 5.71 -6.11 13.46
CA VAL A 101 4.29 -6.34 13.78
C VAL A 101 3.94 -7.81 13.51
N PRO A 102 4.46 -8.75 14.32
CA PRO A 102 4.29 -10.17 14.09
C PRO A 102 2.82 -10.57 14.09
N GLY A 103 2.44 -11.46 13.19
CA GLY A 103 1.06 -11.93 13.03
C GLY A 103 0.14 -11.01 12.21
N SER A 104 0.57 -9.77 11.91
CA SER A 104 -0.22 -8.86 11.07
C SER A 104 -0.24 -9.29 9.60
N PHE A 105 0.93 -9.52 9.00
CA PHE A 105 1.03 -9.94 7.61
C PHE A 105 2.32 -10.73 7.34
N ARG A 106 2.39 -11.35 6.15
CA ARG A 106 3.60 -11.95 5.58
C ARG A 106 3.98 -11.20 4.32
N VAL A 107 5.28 -11.07 4.04
CA VAL A 107 5.75 -10.54 2.75
C VAL A 107 5.42 -11.50 1.61
N ARG A 108 5.29 -10.99 0.38
CA ARG A 108 4.92 -11.79 -0.80
C ARG A 108 5.83 -13.00 -1.01
N SER A 109 7.14 -12.85 -0.88
CA SER A 109 8.12 -13.93 -1.04
C SER A 109 7.95 -15.06 -0.02
N ALA A 110 7.33 -14.76 1.12
CA ALA A 110 7.01 -15.75 2.14
C ALA A 110 5.64 -16.41 1.92
N LYS A 111 4.80 -15.95 0.98
CA LYS A 111 3.48 -16.54 0.71
C LYS A 111 3.58 -17.58 -0.42
N ARG A 112 2.80 -18.66 -0.29
CA ARG A 112 2.56 -19.58 -1.41
C ARG A 112 1.47 -18.98 -2.30
N PRO A 113 1.73 -18.67 -3.58
CA PRO A 113 0.69 -18.20 -4.47
C PRO A 113 -0.38 -19.29 -4.64
N PRO A 114 -1.67 -18.92 -4.63
CA PRO A 114 -2.74 -19.85 -4.98
C PRO A 114 -2.62 -20.31 -6.44
N ALA A 115 -2.94 -21.58 -6.71
CA ALA A 115 -2.89 -22.15 -8.06
C ALA A 115 -3.79 -21.42 -9.07
N HIS A 116 -4.87 -20.77 -8.61
CA HIS A 116 -5.77 -20.07 -9.52
C HIS A 116 -5.14 -18.83 -10.19
N LEU A 117 -4.05 -18.29 -9.64
CA LEU A 117 -3.34 -17.14 -10.22
C LEU A 117 -2.66 -17.47 -11.56
N ASP A 118 -2.48 -18.75 -11.89
CA ASP A 118 -1.92 -19.20 -13.18
C ASP A 118 -2.96 -19.26 -14.30
N TYR A 119 -4.23 -18.98 -13.99
CA TYR A 119 -5.31 -19.02 -14.97
C TYR A 119 -5.76 -17.62 -15.38
N PHE A 120 -6.37 -17.54 -16.56
CA PHE A 120 -7.13 -16.36 -16.94
C PHE A 120 -8.33 -16.20 -15.99
N GLY A 121 -8.40 -15.07 -15.31
CA GLY A 121 -9.54 -14.64 -14.51
C GLY A 121 -10.15 -13.36 -15.05
N TRP A 122 -11.38 -13.08 -14.64
CA TRP A 122 -12.10 -11.88 -15.05
C TRP A 122 -12.55 -11.08 -13.83
N CYS A 123 -12.46 -9.75 -13.91
CA CYS A 123 -12.89 -8.83 -12.86
C CYS A 123 -14.10 -8.03 -13.35
N THR A 124 -15.13 -7.89 -12.51
CA THR A 124 -16.34 -7.13 -12.88
C THR A 124 -16.12 -5.62 -12.91
N TRP A 125 -15.14 -5.07 -12.20
CA TRP A 125 -14.88 -3.62 -12.20
C TRP A 125 -14.54 -3.09 -13.59
N ASP A 126 -13.66 -3.80 -14.32
CA ASP A 126 -13.24 -3.42 -15.68
C ASP A 126 -14.37 -3.56 -16.72
N ALA A 127 -15.51 -4.15 -16.36
CA ALA A 127 -16.65 -4.35 -17.24
C ALA A 127 -17.90 -3.53 -16.86
N PHE A 128 -18.17 -3.39 -15.56
CA PHE A 128 -19.43 -2.85 -15.06
C PHE A 128 -19.25 -1.68 -14.10
N TYR A 129 -18.04 -1.45 -13.57
CA TYR A 129 -17.80 -0.49 -12.50
C TYR A 129 -18.81 -0.68 -11.36
N SER A 130 -19.65 0.33 -11.10
CA SER A 130 -20.68 0.33 -10.07
C SER A 130 -22.01 -0.35 -10.46
N ALA A 131 -22.12 -0.94 -11.65
CA ALA A 131 -23.35 -1.52 -12.18
C ALA A 131 -23.30 -3.06 -12.27
N VAL A 132 -22.74 -3.73 -11.25
CA VAL A 132 -22.59 -5.19 -11.25
C VAL A 132 -23.95 -5.84 -11.03
N ARG A 133 -24.48 -6.49 -12.08
CA ARG A 133 -25.76 -7.22 -12.05
C ARG A 133 -25.57 -8.71 -12.34
N PRO A 134 -26.31 -9.62 -11.68
CA PRO A 134 -26.19 -11.07 -11.91
C PRO A 134 -26.28 -11.46 -13.38
N GLU A 135 -27.23 -10.90 -14.14
CA GLU A 135 -27.46 -11.20 -15.55
C GLU A 135 -26.29 -10.73 -16.43
N ALA A 136 -25.72 -9.57 -16.10
CA ALA A 136 -24.58 -9.01 -16.81
C ALA A 136 -23.33 -9.86 -16.58
N VAL A 137 -23.09 -10.31 -15.35
CA VAL A 137 -22.00 -11.23 -14.99
C VAL A 137 -22.13 -12.55 -15.77
N LEU A 138 -23.32 -13.16 -15.77
CA LEU A 138 -23.57 -14.40 -16.51
C LEU A 138 -23.35 -14.22 -18.03
N THR A 139 -23.80 -13.10 -18.57
CA THR A 139 -23.62 -12.76 -19.99
C THR A 139 -22.15 -12.57 -20.33
N GLY A 140 -21.37 -11.89 -19.48
CA GLY A 140 -19.93 -11.71 -19.64
C GLY A 140 -19.17 -13.04 -19.65
N VAL A 141 -19.46 -13.94 -18.71
CA VAL A 141 -18.85 -15.28 -18.67
C VAL A 141 -19.18 -16.09 -19.93
N ARG A 142 -20.44 -16.06 -20.38
CA ARG A 142 -20.86 -16.74 -21.62
C ARG A 142 -20.14 -16.18 -22.85
N SER A 143 -20.03 -14.85 -22.94
CA SER A 143 -19.32 -14.16 -24.03
C SER A 143 -17.85 -14.54 -24.10
N LEU A 144 -17.14 -14.48 -22.96
CA LEU A 144 -15.72 -14.88 -22.87
C LEU A 144 -15.51 -16.35 -23.26
N ARG A 145 -16.40 -17.25 -22.82
CA ARG A 145 -16.36 -18.66 -23.21
C ARG A 145 -16.59 -18.85 -24.71
N ALA A 146 -17.58 -18.15 -25.29
CA ALA A 146 -17.86 -18.20 -26.73
C ALA A 146 -16.70 -17.63 -27.56
N GLY A 147 -16.00 -16.62 -27.05
CA GLY A 147 -14.81 -16.03 -27.67
C GLY A 147 -13.51 -16.83 -27.50
N GLY A 148 -13.55 -18.03 -26.90
CA GLY A 148 -12.37 -18.89 -26.74
C GLY A 148 -11.47 -18.53 -25.55
N ALA A 149 -11.88 -17.61 -24.67
CA ALA A 149 -11.14 -17.20 -23.48
C ALA A 149 -11.95 -17.42 -22.19
N PRO A 150 -12.34 -18.66 -21.85
CA PRO A 150 -13.17 -18.93 -20.68
C PRO A 150 -12.42 -18.57 -19.37
N PRO A 151 -12.96 -17.69 -18.52
CA PRO A 151 -12.34 -17.37 -17.23
C PRO A 151 -12.43 -18.59 -16.29
N ARG A 152 -11.36 -18.85 -15.55
CA ARG A 152 -11.31 -19.93 -14.53
C ARG A 152 -11.52 -19.45 -13.10
N PHE A 153 -11.49 -18.14 -12.89
CA PHE A 153 -11.95 -17.51 -11.66
C PHE A 153 -12.54 -16.13 -11.98
N LEU A 154 -13.34 -15.61 -11.04
CA LEU A 154 -14.05 -14.35 -11.16
C LEU A 154 -13.80 -13.52 -9.90
N ILE A 155 -13.56 -12.23 -10.06
CA ILE A 155 -13.58 -11.24 -8.98
C ILE A 155 -14.87 -10.43 -9.14
N LEU A 156 -15.74 -10.51 -8.13
CA LEU A 156 -16.94 -9.68 -8.00
C LEU A 156 -16.61 -8.45 -7.16
N ASP A 157 -16.56 -7.28 -7.81
CA ASP A 157 -16.30 -5.99 -7.18
C ASP A 157 -17.53 -5.41 -6.48
N ASP A 158 -17.38 -4.34 -5.70
CA ASP A 158 -18.39 -3.83 -4.77
C ASP A 158 -19.66 -3.25 -5.43
N GLY A 159 -19.66 -3.01 -6.74
CA GLY A 159 -20.78 -2.44 -7.51
C GLY A 159 -22.08 -3.25 -7.53
N TRP A 160 -22.18 -4.38 -6.82
CA TRP A 160 -23.45 -5.09 -6.58
C TRP A 160 -24.11 -4.69 -5.25
N GLN A 161 -23.37 -4.04 -4.35
CA GLN A 161 -23.84 -3.66 -3.03
C GLN A 161 -24.78 -2.45 -3.11
N SER A 162 -25.80 -2.41 -2.26
CA SER A 162 -26.60 -1.22 -1.99
C SER A 162 -26.04 -0.56 -0.73
N VAL A 163 -25.59 0.69 -0.84
CA VAL A 163 -25.10 1.53 0.28
C VAL A 163 -26.06 2.66 0.57
#